data_AF-A0AA40ADQ5-F1
#
_entry.id   AF-A0AA40ADQ5-F1
#
_cell.length_a   1.000
_cell.length_b   1.000
_cell.length_c   1.000
_cell.angle_alpha   90.00
_cell.angle_beta   90.00
_cell.angle_gamma   90.00
#
_symmetry.space_group_name_H-M   'P 1'
#
loop_
_entity.id
_entity.type
_entity.pdbx_description
1 polymer ?
#
loop_
_entity_poly.entity_id
_entity_poly.type
_entity_poly.pdbx_seq_one_letter_code
_entity_poly.pdbx_strand_id
1 'polypeptide(L)'
;IQANGGRFWIGKPPSAYCPPDVAGLDCSVYPGASTVFSGGNDTVFLNVAVPGGQQVYIAPDGAMGYTPPHSAFMPDGSVVSGWWREISVAGGAPTIVGNGQSSMMACPAAGQDGVYQVFFGVSRAQLTSCVSFQMRTYTASGVVAWEY
;
A
#
# COMPACT_ATOMS: atom_id res chain seq x y z
N ILE A 1 7.98 -0.99 1.64
CA ILE A 1 7.14 -0.33 0.61
C ILE A 1 6.37 0.76 1.29
N GLN A 2 6.20 1.89 0.63
CA GLN A 2 5.52 3.05 1.19
C GLN A 2 4.37 3.51 0.27
N ALA A 3 3.25 3.91 0.88
CA ALA A 3 2.15 4.62 0.25
C ALA A 3 2.60 6.07 -0.05
N ASN A 4 2.66 6.42 -1.33
CA ASN A 4 3.08 7.75 -1.76
C ASN A 4 2.27 8.18 -3.01
N GLY A 5 1.52 9.27 -2.90
CA GLY A 5 0.80 9.86 -4.02
C GLY A 5 -0.24 8.93 -4.65
N GLY A 6 -0.98 8.17 -3.84
CA GLY A 6 -2.03 7.24 -4.30
C GLY A 6 -1.50 5.91 -4.86
N ARG A 7 -0.20 5.64 -4.77
CA ARG A 7 0.48 4.44 -5.27
C ARG A 7 1.46 3.88 -4.25
N PHE A 8 1.92 2.65 -4.46
CA PHE A 8 2.91 2.00 -3.61
C PHE A 8 4.29 1.95 -4.26
N TRP A 9 5.31 2.28 -3.47
CA TRP A 9 6.67 2.46 -3.96
C TRP A 9 7.73 1.78 -3.08
N ILE A 10 8.82 1.41 -3.73
CA ILE A 10 10.13 1.12 -3.11
C ILE A 10 11.01 2.34 -3.39
N GLY A 11 11.79 2.79 -2.40
CA GLY A 11 12.70 3.93 -2.56
C GLY A 11 12.07 5.32 -2.38
N LYS A 12 10.77 5.42 -2.05
CA LYS A 12 10.13 6.68 -1.61
C LYS A 12 9.78 6.64 -0.12
N PRO A 13 9.79 7.79 0.58
CA PRO A 13 9.12 7.92 1.87
C PRO A 13 7.60 7.87 1.71
N PRO A 14 6.84 7.54 2.77
CA PRO A 14 5.39 7.67 2.73
C PRO A 14 4.94 9.13 2.57
N SER A 15 3.80 9.38 1.93
CA SER A 15 3.19 10.72 1.80
C SER A 15 2.13 10.97 2.86
N ALA A 16 2.39 10.62 4.11
CA ALA A 16 1.42 10.82 5.19
C ALA A 16 1.09 12.31 5.36
N TYR A 17 -0.19 12.61 5.57
CA TYR A 17 -0.68 13.97 5.80
C TYR A 17 -1.58 14.00 7.04
N CYS A 18 -1.50 15.10 7.79
CA CYS A 18 -2.37 15.39 8.91
C CYS A 18 -2.85 16.84 8.80
N PRO A 19 -4.15 17.08 8.55
CA PRO A 19 -4.69 18.41 8.31
C PRO A 19 -4.70 19.27 9.59
N PRO A 20 -4.04 20.45 9.61
CA PRO A 20 -3.94 21.29 10.80
C PRO A 20 -5.25 22.01 11.16
N ASP A 21 -6.22 22.01 10.26
CA ASP A 21 -7.49 22.72 10.34
C ASP A 21 -8.64 21.87 10.91
N VAL A 22 -8.41 20.58 11.17
CA VAL A 22 -9.40 19.71 11.82
C VAL A 22 -9.40 19.98 13.33
N ALA A 23 -10.48 20.58 13.81
CA ALA A 23 -10.65 20.92 15.22
C ALA A 23 -10.54 19.67 16.13
N GLY A 24 -9.64 19.73 17.11
CA GLY A 24 -9.41 18.64 18.07
C GLY A 24 -8.53 17.51 17.56
N LEU A 25 -7.98 17.61 16.35
CA LEU A 25 -7.03 16.64 15.83
C LEU A 25 -5.63 16.86 16.40
N ASP A 26 -5.13 15.90 17.18
CA ASP A 26 -3.74 15.89 17.64
C ASP A 26 -2.86 15.19 16.60
N CYS A 27 -2.18 15.96 15.75
CA CYS A 27 -1.28 15.40 14.75
C CYS A 27 -0.02 14.76 15.33
N SER A 28 0.34 15.01 16.60
CA SER A 28 1.56 14.46 17.21
C SER A 28 1.52 12.94 17.38
N VAL A 29 0.32 12.34 17.39
CA VAL A 29 0.12 10.89 17.50
C VAL A 29 0.25 10.15 16.16
N TYR A 30 0.39 10.88 15.05
CA TYR A 30 0.53 10.32 13.70
C TYR A 30 1.92 10.63 13.12
N PRO A 31 2.95 9.82 13.45
CA PRO A 31 4.33 10.10 13.05
C PRO A 31 4.57 10.03 11.54
N GLY A 32 3.69 9.40 10.77
CA GLY A 32 3.71 9.38 9.31
C GLY A 32 4.96 8.73 8.68
N ALA A 33 5.78 8.02 9.44
CA ALA A 33 7.10 7.54 9.01
C ALA A 33 7.07 6.17 8.29
N SER A 34 5.96 5.46 8.34
CA SER A 34 5.81 4.13 7.74
C SER A 34 4.41 3.93 7.21
N THR A 35 4.27 3.00 6.27
CA THR A 35 2.98 2.51 5.78
C THR A 35 2.58 1.27 6.56
N VAL A 36 1.43 1.34 7.21
CA VAL A 36 0.85 0.21 7.94
C VAL A 36 -0.43 -0.22 7.23
N PHE A 37 -0.56 -1.53 7.04
CA PHE A 37 -1.75 -2.15 6.46
C PHE A 37 -2.62 -2.76 7.54
N SER A 38 -3.92 -2.82 7.30
CA SER A 38 -4.89 -3.59 8.07
C SER A 38 -5.66 -4.55 7.15
N GLY A 39 -6.15 -5.65 7.72
CA GLY A 39 -6.78 -6.74 6.95
C GLY A 39 -5.77 -7.79 6.47
N GLY A 40 -5.91 -8.24 5.22
CA GLY A 40 -5.14 -9.36 4.67
C GLY A 40 -5.87 -10.71 4.69
N ASN A 41 -7.19 -10.67 4.91
CA ASN A 41 -8.09 -11.80 4.68
C ASN A 41 -9.20 -11.30 3.74
N ASP A 42 -9.02 -11.54 2.44
CA ASP A 42 -9.79 -11.03 1.31
C ASP A 42 -9.54 -9.55 0.94
N THR A 43 -9.64 -8.62 1.89
CA THR A 43 -9.42 -7.18 1.62
C THR A 43 -8.26 -6.61 2.44
N VAL A 44 -7.66 -5.51 1.96
CA VAL A 44 -6.58 -4.77 2.62
C VAL A 44 -6.89 -3.28 2.61
N PHE A 45 -6.61 -2.62 3.72
CA PHE A 45 -6.73 -1.17 3.89
C PHE A 45 -5.41 -0.61 4.40
N LEU A 46 -5.21 0.69 4.26
CA LEU A 46 -4.22 1.41 5.04
C LEU A 46 -4.75 1.58 6.47
N ASN A 47 -3.90 1.35 7.46
CA ASN A 47 -4.23 1.56 8.85
C ASN A 47 -4.08 3.05 9.18
N VAL A 48 -5.13 3.81 8.85
CA VAL A 48 -5.23 5.27 8.95
C VAL A 48 -6.36 5.68 9.88
N ALA A 49 -6.30 6.91 10.41
CA ALA A 49 -7.34 7.43 11.30
C ALA A 49 -8.45 8.17 10.55
N VAL A 50 -8.21 8.59 9.31
CA VAL A 50 -9.20 9.33 8.52
C VAL A 50 -10.52 8.54 8.40
N PRO A 51 -11.67 9.19 8.68
CA PRO A 51 -12.98 8.56 8.53
C PRO A 51 -13.22 8.00 7.12
N GLY A 52 -13.70 6.76 7.05
CA GLY A 52 -13.89 6.01 5.82
C GLY A 52 -12.68 5.17 5.40
N GLY A 53 -11.50 5.45 5.99
CA GLY A 53 -10.27 4.74 5.69
C GLY A 53 -9.76 4.96 4.27
N GLN A 54 -8.76 4.17 3.90
CA GLN A 54 -8.21 4.15 2.54
C GLN A 54 -8.02 2.70 2.11
N GLN A 55 -8.76 2.25 1.11
CA GLN A 55 -8.76 0.86 0.67
C GLN A 55 -7.65 0.62 -0.35
N VAL A 56 -6.93 -0.49 -0.21
CA VAL A 56 -5.93 -0.92 -1.18
C VAL A 56 -6.61 -1.64 -2.34
N TYR A 57 -6.18 -1.31 -3.56
CA TYR A 57 -6.65 -1.94 -4.79
C TYR A 57 -5.50 -2.21 -5.76
N ILE A 58 -5.78 -3.05 -6.75
CA ILE A 58 -4.95 -3.22 -7.94
C ILE A 58 -5.70 -2.57 -9.11
N ALA A 59 -5.12 -1.55 -9.72
CA ALA A 59 -5.71 -0.86 -10.86
C ALA A 59 -5.76 -1.78 -12.10
N PRO A 60 -6.55 -1.43 -13.14
CA PRO A 60 -6.64 -2.23 -14.37
C PRO A 60 -5.31 -2.41 -15.11
N ASP A 61 -4.36 -1.49 -14.94
CA ASP A 61 -2.99 -1.58 -15.47
C ASP A 61 -2.04 -2.39 -14.56
N GLY A 62 -2.57 -2.96 -13.47
CA GLY A 62 -1.84 -3.71 -12.46
C GLY A 62 -1.21 -2.86 -11.37
N ALA A 63 -1.26 -1.52 -11.43
CA ALA A 63 -0.63 -0.68 -10.42
C ALA A 63 -1.30 -0.88 -9.05
N MET A 64 -0.50 -1.16 -8.02
CA MET A 64 -1.01 -1.18 -6.65
C MET A 64 -1.28 0.26 -6.20
N GLY A 65 -2.51 0.52 -5.79
CA GLY A 65 -2.99 1.85 -5.38
C GLY A 65 -3.85 1.79 -4.13
N TYR A 66 -4.22 2.97 -3.65
CA TYR A 66 -5.14 3.12 -2.52
C TYR A 66 -6.12 4.27 -2.78
N THR A 67 -7.30 4.20 -2.17
CA THR A 67 -8.33 5.22 -2.36
C THR A 67 -7.92 6.55 -1.70
N PRO A 68 -8.32 7.70 -2.26
CA PRO A 68 -8.10 8.98 -1.62
C PRO A 68 -8.82 9.07 -0.27
N PRO A 69 -8.35 9.93 0.65
CA PRO A 69 -9.05 10.18 1.90
C PRO A 69 -10.50 10.62 1.64
N HIS A 70 -11.43 10.15 2.48
CA HIS A 70 -12.86 10.45 2.38
C HIS A 70 -13.53 10.03 1.05
N SER A 71 -12.89 9.17 0.26
CA SER A 71 -13.38 8.75 -1.04
C SER A 71 -13.21 7.25 -1.25
N ALA A 72 -14.22 6.63 -1.85
CA ALA A 72 -14.11 5.26 -2.36
C ALA A 72 -13.64 5.22 -3.82
N PHE A 73 -13.22 6.36 -4.39
CA PHE A 73 -12.84 6.44 -5.79
C PHE A 73 -11.61 5.58 -6.09
N MET A 74 -11.76 4.73 -7.09
CA MET A 74 -10.72 3.94 -7.74
C MET A 74 -11.10 3.77 -9.22
N PRO A 75 -10.14 3.51 -10.12
CA PRO A 75 -10.44 3.27 -11.52
C PRO A 75 -11.41 2.09 -11.72
N ASP A 76 -12.32 2.21 -12.68
CA ASP A 76 -13.23 1.11 -13.04
C ASP A 76 -12.45 -0.14 -13.44
N GLY A 77 -12.88 -1.30 -12.95
CA GLY A 77 -12.16 -2.57 -13.16
C GLY A 77 -11.03 -2.85 -12.17
N SER A 78 -10.86 -2.01 -11.13
CA SER A 78 -9.92 -2.28 -10.05
C SER A 78 -10.30 -3.54 -9.26
N VAL A 79 -9.29 -4.29 -8.83
CA VAL A 79 -9.44 -5.47 -7.97
C VAL A 79 -9.21 -5.07 -6.53
N VAL A 80 -10.18 -5.32 -5.67
CA VAL A 80 -10.16 -4.94 -4.24
C VAL A 80 -10.11 -6.13 -3.28
N SER A 81 -10.34 -7.34 -3.79
CA SER A 81 -10.47 -8.58 -3.02
C SER A 81 -9.42 -9.61 -3.43
N GLY A 82 -9.42 -10.79 -2.78
CA GLY A 82 -8.45 -11.85 -3.03
C GLY A 82 -7.07 -11.61 -2.40
N TRP A 83 -6.96 -10.62 -1.50
CA TRP A 83 -5.77 -10.41 -0.69
C TRP A 83 -5.63 -11.50 0.36
N TRP A 84 -4.41 -11.92 0.61
CA TRP A 84 -4.09 -12.89 1.63
C TRP A 84 -2.79 -12.53 2.33
N ARG A 85 -2.68 -12.95 3.60
CA ARG A 85 -1.49 -12.81 4.41
C ARG A 85 -1.20 -14.12 5.11
N GLU A 86 0.05 -14.55 5.05
CA GLU A 86 0.51 -15.72 5.80
C GLU A 86 0.37 -15.49 7.31
N ILE A 87 0.10 -16.59 8.04
CA ILE A 87 0.14 -16.57 9.50
C ILE A 87 1.60 -16.70 9.94
N SER A 88 2.04 -15.81 10.83
CA SER A 88 3.39 -15.88 11.39
C SER A 88 3.54 -17.14 12.25
N VAL A 89 4.35 -18.09 11.79
CA VAL A 89 4.61 -19.35 12.52
C VAL A 89 5.69 -19.23 13.61
N ALA A 90 6.37 -18.09 13.73
CA ALA A 90 7.45 -17.88 14.71
C ALA A 90 7.45 -16.45 15.29
N GLY A 91 6.50 -16.15 16.20
CA GLY A 91 6.63 -15.06 17.17
C GLY A 91 6.97 -13.66 16.65
N GLY A 92 6.52 -13.27 15.45
CA GLY A 92 6.78 -11.94 14.87
C GLY A 92 7.64 -11.92 13.61
N ALA A 93 8.00 -13.10 13.07
CA ALA A 93 8.63 -13.20 11.76
C ALA A 93 7.80 -12.49 10.67
N PRO A 94 8.46 -11.86 9.67
CA PRO A 94 7.74 -11.17 8.62
C PRO A 94 7.02 -12.18 7.72
N THR A 95 5.76 -11.88 7.41
CA THR A 95 4.85 -12.77 6.67
C THR A 95 4.59 -12.24 5.28
N ILE A 96 4.41 -13.15 4.33
CA ILE A 96 4.10 -12.74 2.96
C ILE A 96 2.69 -12.17 2.90
N VAL A 97 2.55 -11.06 2.17
CA VAL A 97 1.26 -10.54 1.72
C VAL A 97 1.22 -10.66 0.21
N GLY A 98 0.11 -11.16 -0.30
CA GLY A 98 -0.12 -11.31 -1.73
C GLY A 98 -1.57 -11.10 -2.10
N ASN A 99 -1.84 -11.26 -3.38
CA ASN A 99 -3.18 -11.27 -3.94
C ASN A 99 -3.32 -12.48 -4.87
N GLY A 100 -4.54 -12.90 -5.19
CA GLY A 100 -4.82 -13.95 -6.18
C GLY A 100 -4.22 -13.67 -7.56
N GLN A 101 -3.84 -12.43 -7.87
CA GLN A 101 -3.04 -12.08 -9.03
C GLN A 101 -1.55 -12.42 -8.79
N SER A 102 -1.08 -13.48 -9.47
CA SER A 102 0.09 -14.30 -9.11
C SER A 102 1.48 -13.69 -9.34
N SER A 103 1.60 -12.47 -9.89
CA SER A 103 2.90 -11.83 -10.14
C SER A 103 3.01 -10.44 -9.51
N MET A 104 3.90 -10.32 -8.52
CA MET A 104 4.27 -9.03 -7.93
C MET A 104 5.55 -8.49 -8.59
N MET A 105 5.46 -7.30 -9.14
CA MET A 105 6.52 -6.68 -9.93
C MET A 105 6.86 -5.30 -9.39
N ALA A 106 8.15 -4.99 -9.31
CA ALA A 106 8.67 -3.66 -9.00
C ALA A 106 9.30 -3.08 -10.28
N CYS A 107 8.74 -1.98 -10.76
CA CYS A 107 9.13 -1.35 -12.02
C CYS A 107 9.80 0.00 -11.77
N PRO A 108 10.98 0.28 -12.38
CA PRO A 108 11.67 1.55 -12.19
C PRO A 108 10.77 2.74 -12.51
N ALA A 109 10.80 3.74 -11.64
CA ALA A 109 10.16 5.02 -11.90
C ALA A 109 11.02 5.79 -12.90
N ALA A 110 10.40 6.30 -13.98
CA ALA A 110 11.11 7.05 -14.99
C ALA A 110 11.85 8.25 -14.38
N GLY A 111 13.16 8.34 -14.66
CA GLY A 111 14.02 9.43 -14.19
C GLY A 111 14.31 9.44 -12.69
N GLN A 112 14.05 8.35 -11.95
CA GLN A 112 14.27 8.28 -10.51
C GLN A 112 15.05 7.01 -10.14
N ASP A 113 16.36 7.14 -9.97
CA ASP A 113 17.24 6.04 -9.60
C ASP A 113 16.87 5.46 -8.23
N GLY A 114 16.82 4.13 -8.15
CA GLY A 114 16.48 3.41 -6.91
C GLY A 114 14.99 3.47 -6.52
N VAL A 115 14.14 4.11 -7.32
CA VAL A 115 12.71 4.22 -7.07
C VAL A 115 11.94 3.26 -7.97
N TYR A 116 11.05 2.46 -7.38
CA TYR A 116 10.25 1.50 -8.11
C TYR A 116 8.78 1.55 -7.68
N GLN A 117 7.86 1.52 -8.64
CA GLN A 117 6.43 1.37 -8.39
C GLN A 117 6.05 -0.10 -8.32
N VAL A 118 5.08 -0.43 -7.46
CA VAL A 118 4.60 -1.79 -7.23
C VAL A 118 3.40 -2.11 -8.13
N PHE A 119 3.45 -3.27 -8.78
CA PHE A 119 2.40 -3.79 -9.64
C PHE A 119 2.07 -5.25 -9.32
N PHE A 120 0.84 -5.66 -9.66
CA PHE A 120 0.32 -7.02 -9.57
C PHE A 120 -0.24 -7.49 -10.92
N GLY A 121 -0.21 -8.80 -11.17
CA GLY A 121 -0.89 -9.42 -12.32
C GLY A 121 -0.34 -9.04 -13.69
N VAL A 122 0.76 -8.30 -13.74
CA VAL A 122 1.45 -7.88 -14.96
C VAL A 122 2.60 -8.84 -15.27
N SER A 123 2.71 -9.22 -16.54
CA SER A 123 3.83 -10.03 -17.03
C SER A 123 5.03 -9.13 -17.33
N ARG A 124 6.25 -9.69 -17.26
CA ARG A 124 7.48 -8.99 -17.68
C ARG A 124 7.45 -8.52 -19.14
N ALA A 125 6.61 -9.12 -19.98
CA ALA A 125 6.45 -8.69 -21.37
C ALA A 125 5.69 -7.35 -21.50
N GLN A 126 4.90 -6.97 -20.49
CA GLN A 126 4.09 -5.76 -20.49
C GLN A 126 4.81 -4.54 -19.88
N LEU A 127 5.92 -4.74 -19.16
CA LEU A 127 6.66 -3.67 -18.49
C LEU A 127 8.18 -3.86 -18.61
N THR A 128 8.89 -2.80 -19.02
CA THR A 128 10.34 -2.83 -19.22
C THR A 128 11.11 -2.72 -17.90
N SER A 129 12.20 -3.49 -17.77
CA SER A 129 13.15 -3.41 -16.65
C SER A 129 12.57 -3.68 -15.25
N CYS A 130 11.42 -4.35 -15.15
CA CYS A 130 10.82 -4.70 -13.87
C CYS A 130 11.41 -5.98 -13.27
N VAL A 131 11.47 -6.02 -11.95
CA VAL A 131 11.93 -7.17 -11.18
C VAL A 131 10.78 -7.80 -10.41
N SER A 132 10.74 -9.13 -10.38
CA SER A 132 9.81 -9.88 -9.54
C SER A 132 10.27 -9.84 -8.11
N PHE A 133 9.35 -9.64 -7.16
CA PHE A 133 9.68 -9.59 -5.74
C PHE A 133 8.52 -10.15 -4.90
N GLN A 134 8.72 -10.28 -3.59
CA GLN A 134 7.66 -10.64 -2.65
C GLN A 134 7.55 -9.58 -1.56
N MET A 135 6.32 -9.20 -1.20
CA MET A 135 6.07 -8.34 -0.05
C MET A 135 6.05 -9.14 1.22
N ARG A 136 6.84 -8.70 2.20
CA ARG A 136 6.78 -9.21 3.56
C ARG A 136 6.41 -8.10 4.53
N THR A 137 5.54 -8.40 5.48
CA THR A 137 5.06 -7.46 6.50
C THR A 137 5.41 -7.94 7.89
N TYR A 138 5.82 -7.01 8.74
CA TYR A 138 5.93 -7.20 10.18
C TYR A 138 4.62 -6.81 10.86
N THR A 139 4.39 -7.34 12.06
CA THR A 139 3.30 -6.83 12.90
C THR A 139 3.63 -5.40 13.31
N ALA A 140 2.69 -4.49 13.07
CA ALA A 140 2.75 -3.11 13.53
C ALA A 140 1.66 -2.87 14.59
N SER A 141 1.91 -1.96 15.51
CA SER A 141 0.94 -1.51 16.52
C SER A 141 0.55 -0.04 16.27
N GLY A 142 -0.72 0.25 16.51
CA GLY A 142 -1.25 1.62 16.40
C GLY A 142 -1.46 2.11 14.97
N VAL A 143 -2.16 3.24 14.88
CA VAL A 143 -2.37 3.99 13.64
C VAL A 143 -1.25 5.03 13.54
N VAL A 144 -0.48 4.99 12.46
CA VAL A 144 0.74 5.82 12.32
C VAL A 144 0.56 7.03 11.40
N ALA A 145 -0.55 7.12 10.68
CA ALA A 145 -0.86 8.23 9.79
C ALA A 145 -2.34 8.61 9.94
N TRP A 146 -2.63 9.91 9.87
CA TRP A 146 -4.02 10.35 9.75
C TRP A 146 -4.57 9.93 8.38
N GLU A 147 -3.84 10.24 7.31
CA GLU A 147 -4.09 9.77 5.94
C GLU A 147 -2.77 9.73 5.13
N TYR A 148 -2.81 9.17 3.92
CA TYR A 148 -1.70 9.16 2.92
C TYR A 148 -2.13 9.70 1.57
#